data_AF-A0A4R9ILT0-F1
#
_entry.id   AF-A0A4R9ILT0-F1
#
_cell.length_a   1.000
_cell.length_b   1.000
_cell.length_c   1.000
_cell.angle_alpha   90.00
_cell.angle_beta   90.00
_cell.angle_gamma   90.00
#
_symmetry.space_group_name_H-M   'P 1'
#
loop_
_entity.id
_entity.type
_entity.pdbx_description
1 polymer ?
#
loop_
_entity_poly.entity_id
_entity_poly.type
_entity_poly.pdbx_seq_one_letter_code
_entity_poly.pdbx_strand_id
1 'polypeptide(L)'
;MWKRLFSLFEGRHYRYLLIGIVVFWINAWMARWIFTYIYFSEGFWQKNLGNLLALELALLFSYPLHKFITWLEGWEDFFPKLIQFHIVSFWSILIRIIIFAIMIFIGFGWLSSSFVSIGFVILINFVSYDQFVFLRKPDAFVSNDFSYSLEGEGIETLETIEEAETYNRWIASKILDYLGQRNLEIGAGTGTIASIVAENFPVEVYDLSKENYSILKKRFRSNVNIQKVGQNIFSVKNWNQYDCIYSSNVMEHIPDDTAVLNHSLKLLKKGGFFVSVVPALPILYSSFDKKIGHIRRYSRTDIKRWESALEKNLKIKWLEKSYFNPIGAIGWFVKMKLMNQKAIKKQDAMIMNSLIPFIAWLDYLPLPFGQSMILVVKKI
;
A
#
# COMPACT_ATOMS: atom_id res chain seq x y z
N MET A 1 2.98 23.60 -9.93
CA MET A 1 3.82 22.61 -10.64
C MET A 1 5.07 22.26 -9.85
N TRP A 2 5.87 23.24 -9.43
CA TRP A 2 7.10 23.02 -8.65
C TRP A 2 6.90 22.39 -7.26
N LYS A 3 5.86 22.75 -6.50
CA LYS A 3 5.52 22.06 -5.23
C LYS A 3 5.16 20.56 -5.40
N ARG A 4 4.60 20.18 -6.56
CA ARG A 4 4.36 18.76 -6.91
C ARG A 4 5.62 18.03 -7.36
N LEU A 5 6.62 18.76 -7.87
CA LEU A 5 7.93 18.17 -8.19
C LEU A 5 8.74 17.92 -6.92
N PHE A 6 8.67 18.82 -5.94
CA PHE A 6 9.29 18.64 -4.62
C PHE A 6 8.61 17.54 -3.78
N SER A 7 7.29 17.35 -3.88
CA SER A 7 6.62 16.21 -3.24
C SER A 7 7.03 14.85 -3.84
N LEU A 8 7.56 14.83 -5.08
CA LEU A 8 8.23 13.65 -5.65
C LEU A 8 9.61 13.39 -5.02
N PHE A 9 10.17 14.28 -4.20
CA PHE A 9 11.40 14.01 -3.44
C PHE A 9 11.12 13.63 -1.97
N GLU A 10 9.85 13.67 -1.52
CA GLU A 10 9.48 13.35 -0.13
C GLU A 10 9.41 11.84 0.14
N GLY A 11 9.18 11.03 -0.89
CA GLY A 11 9.11 9.58 -0.76
C GLY A 11 10.47 8.90 -0.64
N ARG A 12 10.61 7.98 0.32
CA ARG A 12 11.84 7.18 0.50
C ARG A 12 12.25 6.40 -0.76
N HIS A 13 11.31 5.93 -1.56
CA HIS A 13 11.57 5.25 -2.83
C HIS A 13 12.25 6.15 -3.87
N TYR A 14 11.92 7.45 -3.92
CA TYR A 14 12.61 8.41 -4.77
C TYR A 14 14.03 8.68 -4.26
N ARG A 15 14.19 8.90 -2.95
CA ARG A 15 15.52 9.04 -2.34
C ARG A 15 16.39 7.81 -2.60
N TYR A 16 15.80 6.62 -2.50
CA TYR A 16 16.47 5.35 -2.81
C TYR A 16 16.98 5.31 -4.25
N LEU A 17 16.13 5.64 -5.23
CA LEU A 17 16.52 5.66 -6.65
C LEU A 17 17.61 6.72 -6.94
N LEU A 18 17.50 7.91 -6.35
CA LEU A 18 18.48 8.97 -6.49
C LEU A 18 19.84 8.59 -5.88
N ILE A 19 19.83 8.05 -4.66
CA ILE A 19 21.05 7.52 -4.04
C ILE A 19 21.61 6.36 -4.87
N GLY A 20 20.76 5.51 -5.47
CA GLY A 20 21.21 4.47 -6.40
C GLY A 20 21.99 5.02 -7.60
N ILE A 21 21.56 6.15 -8.18
CA ILE A 21 22.29 6.85 -9.25
C ILE A 21 23.64 7.38 -8.74
N VAL A 22 23.66 7.98 -7.54
CA VAL A 22 24.90 8.47 -6.92
C VAL A 22 25.88 7.32 -6.68
N VAL A 23 25.40 6.21 -6.11
CA VAL A 23 26.19 5.00 -5.82
C VAL A 23 26.74 4.38 -7.12
N PHE A 24 25.98 4.40 -8.22
CA PHE A 24 26.48 3.98 -9.52
C PHE A 24 27.72 4.78 -9.95
N TRP A 25 27.67 6.11 -9.80
CA TRP A 25 28.80 6.97 -10.15
C TRP A 25 29.98 6.81 -9.19
N ILE A 26 29.72 6.62 -7.89
CA ILE A 26 30.76 6.27 -6.92
C ILE A 26 31.45 4.97 -7.34
N ASN A 27 30.70 3.92 -7.68
CA ASN A 27 31.26 2.65 -8.13
C ASN A 27 32.08 2.81 -9.42
N ALA A 28 31.58 3.55 -10.41
CA ALA A 28 32.31 3.82 -11.65
C ALA A 28 33.62 4.57 -11.41
N TRP A 29 33.61 5.54 -10.50
CA TRP A 29 34.80 6.29 -10.10
C TRP A 29 35.80 5.40 -9.34
N MET A 30 35.33 4.60 -8.37
CA MET A 30 36.16 3.64 -7.62
C MET A 30 36.81 2.62 -8.55
N ALA A 31 36.05 2.06 -9.49
CA ALA A 31 36.57 1.14 -10.49
C ALA A 31 37.66 1.82 -11.34
N ARG A 32 37.40 3.01 -11.88
CA ARG A 32 38.40 3.77 -12.63
C ARG A 32 39.67 4.01 -11.83
N TRP A 33 39.54 4.37 -10.56
CA TRP A 33 40.67 4.61 -9.66
C TRP A 33 41.46 3.32 -9.40
N ILE A 34 40.80 2.21 -9.09
CA ILE A 34 41.45 0.90 -8.84
C ILE A 34 42.21 0.42 -10.08
N PHE A 35 41.65 0.61 -11.28
CA PHE A 35 42.31 0.21 -12.53
C PHE A 35 43.46 1.14 -12.96
N THR A 36 43.75 2.23 -12.22
CA THR A 36 45.01 2.98 -12.42
C THR A 36 46.22 2.23 -11.89
N TYR A 37 46.03 1.28 -10.97
CA TYR A 37 47.10 0.42 -10.48
C TYR A 37 47.32 -0.75 -11.43
N ILE A 38 48.55 -0.87 -11.95
CA ILE A 38 48.94 -1.88 -12.95
C ILE A 38 48.54 -3.29 -12.51
N TYR A 39 48.71 -3.60 -11.23
CA TYR A 39 48.36 -4.91 -10.64
C TYR A 39 46.93 -5.36 -11.00
N PHE A 40 45.94 -4.47 -10.95
CA PHE A 40 44.55 -4.82 -11.24
C PHE A 40 44.21 -4.78 -12.74
N SER A 41 45.08 -4.22 -13.57
CA SER A 41 44.87 -4.05 -15.02
C SER A 41 45.34 -5.26 -15.84
N GLU A 42 46.19 -6.12 -15.27
CA GLU A 42 46.81 -7.26 -15.95
C GLU A 42 46.31 -8.59 -15.37
N GLY A 43 45.88 -9.51 -16.25
CA GLY A 43 45.42 -10.85 -15.84
C GLY A 43 43.94 -10.94 -15.46
N PHE A 44 43.38 -12.15 -15.58
CA PHE A 44 41.96 -12.42 -15.34
C PHE A 44 41.56 -12.26 -13.86
N TRP A 45 42.35 -12.86 -12.97
CA TRP A 45 42.06 -12.86 -11.53
C TRP A 45 42.18 -11.48 -10.90
N GLN A 46 43.20 -10.72 -11.29
CA GLN A 46 43.43 -9.38 -10.78
C GLN A 46 42.35 -8.40 -11.24
N LYS A 47 41.87 -8.50 -12.48
CA LYS A 47 40.72 -7.71 -12.95
C LYS A 47 39.45 -7.98 -12.16
N ASN A 48 39.18 -9.26 -11.87
CA ASN A 48 38.02 -9.64 -11.06
C ASN A 48 38.15 -9.16 -9.60
N LEU A 49 39.35 -9.23 -9.04
CA LEU A 49 39.63 -8.68 -7.70
C LEU A 49 39.44 -7.16 -7.67
N GLY A 50 39.90 -6.44 -8.69
CA GLY A 50 39.69 -4.99 -8.82
C GLY A 50 38.20 -4.62 -8.88
N ASN A 51 37.41 -5.37 -9.66
CA ASN A 51 35.95 -5.19 -9.70
C ASN A 51 35.28 -5.46 -8.35
N LEU A 52 35.69 -6.51 -7.65
CA LEU A 52 35.17 -6.84 -6.32
C LEU A 52 35.48 -5.73 -5.31
N LEU A 53 36.70 -5.20 -5.30
CA LEU A 53 37.10 -4.08 -4.44
C LEU A 53 36.31 -2.81 -4.75
N ALA A 54 36.10 -2.50 -6.03
CA ALA A 54 35.29 -1.35 -6.44
C ALA A 54 33.86 -1.46 -5.90
N LEU A 55 33.26 -2.64 -6.06
CA LEU A 55 31.92 -2.95 -5.57
C LEU A 55 31.81 -2.84 -4.05
N GLU A 56 32.76 -3.41 -3.31
CA GLU A 56 32.76 -3.37 -1.84
C GLU A 56 32.91 -1.94 -1.32
N LEU A 57 33.83 -1.16 -1.88
CA LEU A 57 33.96 0.26 -1.55
C LEU A 57 32.66 1.00 -1.84
N ALA A 58 32.04 0.78 -3.00
CA ALA A 58 30.77 1.41 -3.33
C ALA A 58 29.64 1.03 -2.35
N LEU A 59 29.59 -0.22 -1.87
CA LEU A 59 28.63 -0.66 -0.86
C LEU A 59 28.87 0.01 0.51
N LEU A 60 30.12 0.15 0.93
CA LEU A 60 30.50 0.85 2.17
C LEU A 60 30.09 2.33 2.14
N PHE A 61 30.19 3.00 0.99
CA PHE A 61 29.70 4.37 0.81
C PHE A 61 28.18 4.45 0.64
N SER A 62 27.56 3.43 0.04
CA SER A 62 26.12 3.36 -0.19
C SER A 62 25.33 3.28 1.12
N TYR A 63 25.80 2.49 2.08
CA TYR A 63 25.11 2.28 3.34
C TYR A 63 24.78 3.57 4.12
N PRO A 64 25.74 4.46 4.46
CA PRO A 64 25.43 5.69 5.19
C PRO A 64 24.50 6.62 4.40
N LEU A 65 24.63 6.67 3.07
CA LEU A 65 23.72 7.44 2.22
C LEU A 65 22.28 6.91 2.34
N HIS A 66 22.10 5.60 2.29
CA HIS A 66 20.78 5.02 2.48
C HIS A 66 20.25 5.21 3.90
N LYS A 67 21.05 4.94 4.93
CA LYS A 67 20.64 5.07 6.33
C LYS A 67 20.19 6.50 6.67
N PHE A 68 21.02 7.50 6.36
CA PHE A 68 20.77 8.88 6.76
C PHE A 68 19.90 9.67 5.79
N ILE A 69 19.93 9.38 4.50
CA ILE A 69 19.20 10.16 3.49
C ILE A 69 17.95 9.41 3.04
N THR A 70 18.05 8.11 2.71
CA THR A 70 16.90 7.38 2.18
C THR A 70 15.88 7.08 3.27
N TRP A 71 16.31 6.43 4.35
CA TRP A 71 15.46 6.02 5.48
C TRP A 71 15.44 6.99 6.65
N LEU A 72 16.27 8.04 6.63
CA LEU A 72 16.30 9.11 7.65
C LEU A 72 16.49 8.57 9.09
N GLU A 73 17.23 7.47 9.25
CA GLU A 73 17.56 6.94 10.58
C GLU A 73 18.72 7.73 11.23
N GLY A 74 18.78 7.71 12.56
CA GLY A 74 19.91 8.24 13.31
C GLY A 74 21.10 7.27 13.34
N TRP A 75 22.11 7.58 14.15
CA TRP A 75 23.34 6.78 14.28
C TRP A 75 23.15 5.45 15.03
N GLU A 76 21.96 5.17 15.55
CA GLU A 76 21.68 3.94 16.30
C GLU A 76 21.90 2.69 15.43
N ASP A 77 22.46 1.65 16.03
CA ASP A 77 22.73 0.34 15.40
C ASP A 77 23.50 0.39 14.08
N PHE A 78 24.39 1.37 13.91
CA PHE A 78 25.10 1.59 12.64
C PHE A 78 25.84 0.33 12.14
N PHE A 79 26.63 -0.34 12.97
CA PHE A 79 27.40 -1.52 12.54
C PHE A 79 26.55 -2.80 12.37
N PRO A 80 25.64 -3.15 13.28
CA PRO A 80 24.73 -4.29 13.06
C PRO A 80 23.93 -4.17 11.76
N LYS A 81 23.37 -2.99 11.48
CA LYS A 81 22.62 -2.73 10.25
C LYS A 81 23.51 -2.67 9.00
N LEU A 82 24.78 -2.27 9.13
CA LEU A 82 25.76 -2.36 8.04
C LEU A 82 25.94 -3.83 7.61
N ILE A 83 26.06 -4.76 8.55
CA ILE A 83 26.19 -6.19 8.25
C ILE A 83 24.93 -6.70 7.55
N GLN A 84 23.74 -6.37 8.07
CA GLN A 84 22.47 -6.75 7.44
C GLN A 84 22.34 -6.20 6.02
N PHE A 85 22.74 -4.94 5.80
CA PHE A 85 22.77 -4.31 4.49
C PHE A 85 23.67 -5.07 3.50
N HIS A 86 24.86 -5.51 3.93
CA HIS A 86 25.77 -6.30 3.09
C HIS A 86 25.21 -7.69 2.78
N ILE A 87 24.61 -8.36 3.76
CA ILE A 87 23.96 -9.67 3.56
C ILE A 87 22.85 -9.56 2.51
N VAL A 88 21.98 -8.56 2.64
CA VAL A 88 20.91 -8.31 1.65
C VAL A 88 21.50 -7.99 0.27
N SER A 89 22.51 -7.10 0.20
CA SER A 89 23.17 -6.74 -1.05
C SER A 89 23.77 -7.96 -1.77
N PHE A 90 24.44 -8.83 -1.02
CA PHE A 90 25.06 -10.06 -1.53
C PHE A 90 24.02 -11.00 -2.16
N TRP A 91 22.93 -11.30 -1.43
CA TRP A 91 21.87 -12.16 -1.94
C TRP A 91 21.20 -11.57 -3.18
N SER A 92 20.99 -10.26 -3.20
CA SER A 92 20.41 -9.58 -4.36
C SER A 92 21.30 -9.64 -5.59
N ILE A 93 22.63 -9.59 -5.44
CA ILE A 93 23.57 -9.80 -6.55
C ILE A 93 23.45 -11.23 -7.09
N LEU A 94 23.35 -12.24 -6.23
CA LEU A 94 23.15 -13.63 -6.65
C LEU A 94 21.82 -13.80 -7.40
N ILE A 95 20.73 -13.23 -6.87
CA ILE A 95 19.41 -13.23 -7.52
C ILE A 95 19.48 -12.57 -8.90
N ARG A 96 20.22 -11.46 -9.03
CA ARG A 96 20.45 -10.79 -10.33
C ARG A 96 21.04 -11.74 -11.35
N ILE A 97 22.11 -12.45 -10.96
CA ILE A 97 22.83 -13.38 -11.83
C ILE A 97 21.90 -14.50 -12.29
N ILE A 98 21.12 -15.06 -11.35
CA ILE A 98 20.15 -16.12 -11.64
C ILE A 98 19.09 -15.64 -12.64
N ILE A 99 18.46 -14.49 -12.39
CA ILE A 99 17.42 -13.94 -13.27
C ILE A 99 17.98 -13.64 -14.65
N PHE A 100 19.17 -13.03 -14.71
CA PHE A 100 19.84 -12.76 -15.97
C PHE A 100 20.08 -14.06 -16.75
N ALA A 101 20.60 -15.11 -16.09
CA ALA A 101 20.86 -16.41 -16.72
C ALA A 101 19.56 -17.07 -17.22
N ILE A 102 18.49 -17.04 -16.42
CA ILE A 102 17.17 -17.55 -16.81
C ILE A 102 16.65 -16.83 -18.05
N MET A 103 16.77 -15.50 -18.10
CA MET A 103 16.30 -14.73 -19.25
C MET A 103 17.07 -15.05 -20.53
N ILE A 104 18.40 -15.18 -20.45
CA ILE A 104 19.22 -15.62 -21.58
C ILE A 104 18.80 -17.03 -22.03
N PHE A 105 18.57 -17.95 -21.08
CA PHE A 105 18.14 -19.31 -21.36
C PHE A 105 16.78 -19.37 -22.07
N ILE A 106 15.85 -18.48 -21.73
CA ILE A 106 14.52 -18.37 -22.37
C ILE A 106 14.59 -17.65 -23.74
N GLY A 107 15.78 -17.18 -24.15
CA GLY A 107 16.02 -16.59 -25.47
C GLY A 107 15.88 -15.06 -25.51
N PHE A 108 15.86 -14.37 -24.36
CA PHE A 108 15.92 -12.91 -24.35
C PHE A 108 17.32 -12.42 -24.70
N GLY A 109 17.39 -11.28 -25.39
CA GLY A 109 18.66 -10.63 -25.72
C GLY A 109 19.40 -10.11 -24.47
N TRP A 110 20.72 -9.99 -24.56
CA TRP A 110 21.59 -9.55 -23.46
C TRP A 110 21.14 -8.22 -22.82
N LEU A 111 20.77 -7.24 -23.65
CA LEU A 111 20.36 -5.93 -23.20
C LEU A 111 19.04 -6.00 -22.41
N SER A 112 18.02 -6.67 -22.94
CA SER A 112 16.74 -6.86 -22.25
C SER A 112 16.91 -7.61 -20.93
N SER A 113 17.73 -8.67 -20.91
CA SER A 113 18.02 -9.45 -19.71
C SER A 113 18.73 -8.61 -18.65
N SER A 114 19.63 -7.72 -19.06
CA SER A 114 20.30 -6.79 -18.15
C SER A 114 19.34 -5.78 -17.55
N PHE A 115 18.46 -5.16 -18.34
CA PHE A 115 17.49 -4.20 -17.83
C PHE A 115 16.51 -4.83 -16.83
N VAL A 116 15.94 -5.99 -17.16
CA VAL A 116 14.96 -6.66 -16.30
C VAL A 116 15.62 -7.14 -14.99
N SER A 117 16.79 -7.76 -15.07
CA SER A 117 17.49 -8.23 -13.86
C SER A 117 17.91 -7.08 -12.94
N ILE A 118 18.36 -5.93 -13.49
CA ILE A 118 18.68 -4.73 -12.70
C ILE A 118 17.42 -4.16 -12.06
N GLY A 119 16.34 -3.96 -12.84
CA GLY A 119 15.09 -3.41 -12.34
C GLY A 119 14.49 -4.25 -11.21
N PHE A 120 14.52 -5.58 -11.35
CA PHE A 120 14.04 -6.50 -10.33
C PHE A 120 14.87 -6.43 -9.04
N VAL A 121 16.19 -6.31 -9.16
CA VAL A 121 17.10 -6.21 -8.01
C VAL A 121 16.94 -4.88 -7.29
N ILE A 122 16.73 -3.78 -8.03
CA ILE A 122 16.40 -2.48 -7.43
C ILE A 122 15.17 -2.61 -6.52
N LEU A 123 14.13 -3.29 -7.01
CA LEU A 123 12.89 -3.50 -6.26
C LEU A 123 13.10 -4.42 -5.05
N ILE A 124 13.74 -5.58 -5.22
CA ILE A 124 14.02 -6.52 -4.12
C ILE A 124 14.90 -5.89 -3.06
N ASN A 125 15.94 -5.15 -3.44
CA ASN A 125 16.79 -4.45 -2.50
C ASN A 125 15.98 -3.45 -1.70
N PHE A 126 15.14 -2.64 -2.35
CA PHE A 126 14.30 -1.68 -1.65
C PHE A 126 13.42 -2.38 -0.60
N VAL A 127 12.67 -3.42 -1.01
CA VAL A 127 11.80 -4.17 -0.10
C VAL A 127 12.60 -4.80 1.03
N SER A 128 13.73 -5.44 0.72
CA SER A 128 14.56 -6.12 1.71
C SER A 128 15.18 -5.14 2.71
N TYR A 129 15.64 -3.99 2.25
CA TYR A 129 16.14 -2.92 3.12
C TYR A 129 15.03 -2.35 4.01
N ASP A 130 13.86 -2.08 3.45
CA ASP A 130 12.70 -1.54 4.18
C ASP A 130 12.15 -2.51 5.23
N GLN A 131 12.38 -3.81 5.06
CA GLN A 131 11.84 -4.86 5.92
C GLN A 131 12.85 -5.41 6.94
N PHE A 132 14.11 -5.56 6.54
CA PHE A 132 15.10 -6.32 7.33
C PHE A 132 16.27 -5.48 7.84
N VAL A 133 16.51 -4.29 7.27
CA VAL A 133 17.70 -3.48 7.60
C VAL A 133 17.31 -2.20 8.32
N PHE A 134 16.43 -1.41 7.71
CA PHE A 134 15.98 -0.14 8.26
C PHE A 134 14.64 -0.36 8.93
N LEU A 135 14.59 -0.10 10.24
CA LEU A 135 13.38 -0.27 11.00
C LEU A 135 12.55 0.99 10.84
N ARG A 136 11.29 0.81 10.46
CA ARG A 136 10.30 1.87 10.56
C ARG A 136 10.18 2.22 12.04
N LYS A 137 10.69 3.37 12.48
CA LYS A 137 10.13 4.00 13.68
C LYS A 137 8.66 4.23 13.31
N PRO A 138 7.68 3.61 13.99
CA PRO A 138 6.30 3.97 13.74
C PRO A 138 6.24 5.49 13.93
N ASP A 139 5.76 6.20 12.91
CA ASP A 139 5.39 7.59 13.14
C ASP A 139 4.48 7.59 14.37
N ALA A 140 4.70 8.51 15.31
CA ALA A 140 4.03 8.57 16.61
C ALA A 140 2.48 8.60 16.54
N PHE A 141 1.92 8.55 15.33
CA PHE A 141 0.52 8.42 14.99
C PHE A 141 -0.02 6.97 15.10
N VAL A 142 0.83 5.94 15.21
CA VAL A 142 0.38 4.52 15.24
C VAL A 142 1.00 3.71 16.40
N SER A 143 1.48 4.34 17.48
CA SER A 143 1.77 3.59 18.72
C SER A 143 0.51 3.49 19.57
N ASN A 144 -0.34 2.51 19.29
CA ASN A 144 -1.22 1.99 20.32
C ASN A 144 -0.37 1.07 21.20
N ASP A 145 0.09 1.55 22.36
CA ASP A 145 0.62 0.71 23.45
C ASP A 145 -0.48 -0.17 24.11
N PHE A 146 -1.65 -0.29 23.47
CA PHE A 146 -2.69 -1.21 23.89
C PHE A 146 -2.42 -2.57 23.24
N SER A 147 -1.67 -3.41 23.94
CA SER A 147 -1.74 -4.85 23.75
C SER A 147 -3.18 -5.31 23.98
N TYR A 148 -3.93 -5.56 22.91
CA TYR A 148 -5.29 -6.08 22.99
C TYR A 148 -5.21 -7.55 23.41
N SER A 149 -5.43 -7.81 24.70
CA SER A 149 -5.42 -9.15 25.28
C SER A 149 -6.81 -9.79 25.17
N LEU A 150 -7.34 -10.05 23.97
CA LEU A 150 -8.55 -10.89 23.79
C LEU A 150 -8.54 -11.64 22.45
N GLU A 151 -8.82 -12.94 22.52
CA GLU A 151 -8.83 -13.88 21.40
C GLU A 151 -9.98 -13.60 20.42
N GLY A 152 -9.63 -13.18 19.21
CA GLY A 152 -10.52 -13.10 18.06
C GLY A 152 -9.72 -12.94 16.77
N GLU A 153 -9.70 -13.94 15.89
CA GLU A 153 -8.79 -14.01 14.72
C GLU A 153 -8.97 -12.86 13.69
N GLY A 154 -10.07 -12.11 13.75
CA GLY A 154 -10.29 -10.91 12.92
C GLY A 154 -9.49 -9.69 13.39
N ILE A 155 -9.18 -9.59 14.69
CA ILE A 155 -8.45 -8.46 15.30
C ILE A 155 -6.98 -8.50 14.87
N GLU A 156 -6.34 -9.67 14.91
CA GLU A 156 -4.94 -9.86 14.50
C GLU A 156 -4.69 -9.47 13.02
N THR A 157 -5.69 -9.69 12.16
CA THR A 157 -5.65 -9.28 10.75
C THR A 157 -5.74 -7.75 10.62
N LEU A 158 -6.61 -7.10 11.38
CA LEU A 158 -6.78 -5.65 11.37
C LEU A 158 -5.52 -4.95 11.89
N GLU A 159 -4.93 -5.43 12.99
CA GLU A 159 -3.66 -4.93 13.53
C GLU A 159 -2.54 -5.02 12.48
N THR A 160 -2.45 -6.16 11.77
CA THR A 160 -1.47 -6.35 10.69
C THR A 160 -1.64 -5.36 9.54
N ILE A 161 -2.89 -5.05 9.17
CA ILE A 161 -3.19 -4.10 8.08
C ILE A 161 -3.02 -2.65 8.57
N GLU A 162 -3.30 -2.34 9.83
CA GLU A 162 -3.10 -1.02 10.43
C GLU A 162 -1.65 -0.56 10.35
N GLU A 163 -0.70 -1.46 10.60
CA GLU A 163 0.73 -1.18 10.48
C GLU A 163 1.16 -0.86 9.02
N ALA A 164 0.37 -1.27 8.03
CA ALA A 164 0.65 -1.06 6.60
C ALA A 164 0.25 0.35 6.16
N GLU A 165 0.83 1.37 6.78
CA GLU A 165 0.43 2.77 6.58
C GLU A 165 0.49 3.24 5.11
N THR A 166 1.51 2.88 4.33
CA THR A 166 1.57 3.24 2.89
C THR A 166 0.39 2.63 2.14
N TYR A 167 0.00 1.40 2.49
CA TYR A 167 -1.18 0.75 1.94
C TYR A 167 -2.45 1.49 2.32
N ASN A 168 -2.63 1.81 3.59
CA ASN A 168 -3.82 2.54 4.05
C ASN A 168 -3.92 3.95 3.45
N ARG A 169 -2.80 4.67 3.31
CA ARG A 169 -2.74 5.97 2.61
C ARG A 169 -3.06 5.84 1.13
N TRP A 170 -2.61 4.77 0.48
CA TRP A 170 -2.96 4.50 -0.92
C TRP A 170 -4.45 4.20 -1.09
N ILE A 171 -5.06 3.42 -0.19
CA ILE A 171 -6.52 3.23 -0.16
C ILE A 171 -7.24 4.56 0.07
N ALA A 172 -6.84 5.33 1.09
CA ALA A 172 -7.43 6.63 1.39
C ALA A 172 -7.34 7.59 0.19
N SER A 173 -6.24 7.58 -0.57
CA SER A 173 -6.07 8.41 -1.77
C SER A 173 -7.16 8.21 -2.83
N LYS A 174 -7.82 7.04 -2.84
CA LYS A 174 -8.96 6.76 -3.73
C LYS A 174 -10.24 7.48 -3.31
N ILE A 175 -10.28 8.00 -2.09
CA ILE A 175 -11.44 8.65 -1.47
C ILE A 175 -11.24 10.16 -1.39
N LEU A 176 -10.02 10.63 -1.11
CA LEU A 176 -9.72 12.02 -0.74
C LEU A 176 -10.25 13.07 -1.74
N ASP A 177 -10.18 12.80 -3.04
CA ASP A 177 -10.60 13.75 -4.09
C ASP A 177 -12.12 14.03 -4.10
N TYR A 178 -12.91 13.21 -3.41
CA TYR A 178 -14.37 13.34 -3.33
C TYR A 178 -14.86 14.01 -2.05
N LEU A 179 -13.98 14.20 -1.07
CA LEU A 179 -14.33 14.73 0.24
C LEU A 179 -14.63 16.23 0.19
N GLY A 180 -15.52 16.67 1.06
CA GLY A 180 -15.93 18.06 1.21
C GLY A 180 -15.91 18.53 2.67
N GLN A 181 -16.84 19.41 3.03
CA GLN A 181 -16.94 19.99 4.39
C GLN A 181 -17.77 19.12 5.33
N ARG A 182 -18.56 18.18 4.81
CA ARG A 182 -19.31 17.23 5.62
C ARG A 182 -19.23 15.84 5.03
N ASN A 183 -18.41 15.00 5.67
CA ASN A 183 -18.13 13.64 5.23
C ASN A 183 -18.62 12.61 6.25
N LEU A 184 -18.94 11.41 5.79
CA LEU A 184 -19.28 10.28 6.66
C LEU A 184 -18.57 9.01 6.22
N GLU A 185 -17.97 8.31 7.16
CA GLU A 185 -17.41 6.97 6.97
C GLU A 185 -18.34 5.89 7.51
N ILE A 186 -18.64 4.89 6.67
CA ILE A 186 -19.41 3.70 7.03
C ILE A 186 -18.44 2.56 7.33
N GLY A 187 -18.59 1.94 8.51
CA GLY A 187 -17.77 0.82 8.95
C GLY A 187 -16.32 1.24 9.19
N ALA A 188 -16.13 2.26 10.03
CA ALA A 188 -14.82 2.85 10.28
C ALA A 188 -13.83 1.91 10.99
N GLY A 189 -14.28 0.76 11.51
CA GLY A 189 -13.46 -0.18 12.26
C GLY A 189 -12.82 0.49 13.47
N THR A 190 -11.51 0.35 13.60
CA THR A 190 -10.67 1.00 14.60
C THR A 190 -10.28 2.44 14.24
N GLY A 191 -10.65 2.92 13.04
CA GLY A 191 -10.44 4.30 12.59
C GLY A 191 -9.20 4.51 11.72
N THR A 192 -8.70 3.48 11.04
CA THR A 192 -7.50 3.56 10.19
C THR A 192 -7.64 4.57 9.07
N ILE A 193 -8.64 4.41 8.20
CA ILE A 193 -8.89 5.34 7.09
C ILE A 193 -9.38 6.69 7.62
N ALA A 194 -10.28 6.69 8.60
CA ALA A 194 -10.74 7.88 9.30
C ALA A 194 -9.58 8.77 9.79
N SER A 195 -8.52 8.18 10.33
CA SER A 195 -7.38 8.94 10.86
C SER A 195 -6.62 9.69 9.76
N ILE A 196 -6.47 9.10 8.58
CA ILE A 196 -5.83 9.73 7.41
C ILE A 196 -6.74 10.82 6.84
N VAL A 197 -8.05 10.54 6.74
CA VAL A 197 -9.04 11.52 6.26
C VAL A 197 -9.09 12.74 7.19
N ALA A 198 -9.09 12.51 8.50
CA ALA A 198 -9.12 13.54 9.53
C ALA A 198 -7.84 14.40 9.60
N GLU A 199 -6.79 14.12 8.81
CA GLU A 199 -5.65 15.04 8.67
C GLU A 199 -6.08 16.34 7.99
N ASN A 200 -7.01 16.27 7.02
CA ASN A 200 -7.36 17.41 6.16
C ASN A 200 -8.86 17.68 6.04
N PHE A 201 -9.72 16.73 6.43
CA PHE A 201 -11.16 16.83 6.22
C PHE A 201 -11.95 16.50 7.49
N PRO A 202 -13.04 17.26 7.78
CA PRO A 202 -13.96 16.89 8.83
C PRO A 202 -14.77 15.64 8.43
N VAL A 203 -14.91 14.67 9.35
CA VAL A 203 -15.63 13.42 9.08
C VAL A 203 -16.42 12.93 10.30
N GLU A 204 -17.61 12.42 10.05
CA GLU A 204 -18.40 11.64 11.01
C GLU A 204 -18.10 10.14 10.78
N VAL A 205 -17.76 9.39 11.81
CA VAL A 205 -17.42 7.96 11.70
C VAL A 205 -18.49 7.09 12.32
N TYR A 206 -18.87 6.03 11.62
CA TYR A 206 -19.91 5.10 12.07
C TYR A 206 -19.42 3.65 12.01
N ASP A 207 -19.62 2.89 13.07
CA ASP A 207 -19.34 1.44 13.09
C ASP A 207 -20.37 0.67 13.92
N LEU A 208 -20.95 -0.39 13.37
CA LEU A 208 -22.01 -1.16 14.02
C LEU A 208 -21.50 -1.95 15.24
N SER A 209 -20.21 -2.27 15.32
CA SER A 209 -19.63 -2.98 16.46
C SER A 209 -19.53 -2.06 17.67
N LYS A 210 -20.06 -2.52 18.81
CA LYS A 210 -19.95 -1.81 20.11
C LYS A 210 -18.50 -1.65 20.55
N GLU A 211 -17.65 -2.60 20.19
CA GLU A 211 -16.22 -2.58 20.50
C GLU A 211 -15.52 -1.49 19.69
N ASN A 212 -15.66 -1.51 18.35
CA ASN A 212 -15.12 -0.48 17.47
C ASN A 212 -15.64 0.90 17.84
N TYR A 213 -16.93 1.04 18.15
CA TYR A 213 -17.50 2.30 18.64
C TYR A 213 -16.78 2.84 19.89
N SER A 214 -16.44 1.96 20.83
CA SER A 214 -15.72 2.32 22.05
C SER A 214 -14.28 2.71 21.75
N ILE A 215 -13.61 1.98 20.84
CA ILE A 215 -12.27 2.28 20.34
C ILE A 215 -12.24 3.65 19.65
N LEU A 216 -13.15 3.89 18.69
CA LEU A 216 -13.26 5.14 17.95
C LEU A 216 -13.49 6.34 18.88
N LYS A 217 -14.39 6.20 19.87
CA LYS A 217 -14.62 7.25 20.87
C LYS A 217 -13.37 7.60 21.67
N LYS A 218 -12.57 6.59 22.04
CA LYS A 218 -11.33 6.79 22.78
C LYS A 218 -10.25 7.39 21.89
N ARG A 219 -10.03 6.81 20.70
CA ARG A 219 -9.02 7.20 19.71
C ARG A 219 -9.19 8.64 19.26
N PHE A 220 -10.43 9.06 19.00
CA PHE A 220 -10.72 10.37 18.40
C PHE A 220 -11.23 11.42 19.38
N ARG A 221 -11.13 11.17 20.70
CA ARG A 221 -11.63 12.09 21.73
C ARG A 221 -11.12 13.53 21.59
N SER A 222 -9.87 13.70 21.14
CA SER A 222 -9.21 15.00 20.99
C SER A 222 -9.01 15.43 19.54
N ASN A 223 -9.51 14.66 18.56
CA ASN A 223 -9.35 15.00 17.15
C ASN A 223 -10.48 15.92 16.69
N VAL A 224 -10.15 17.19 16.42
CA VAL A 224 -11.11 18.24 16.05
C VAL A 224 -11.81 18.00 14.70
N ASN A 225 -11.20 17.20 13.82
CA ASN A 225 -11.79 16.87 12.52
C ASN A 225 -12.77 15.70 12.61
N ILE A 226 -12.79 14.94 13.72
CA ILE A 226 -13.79 13.90 13.96
C ILE A 226 -15.02 14.53 14.60
N GLN A 227 -16.03 14.80 13.77
CA GLN A 227 -17.22 15.55 14.19
C GLN A 227 -18.18 14.72 15.03
N LYS A 228 -18.22 13.40 14.79
CA LYS A 228 -19.13 12.49 15.48
C LYS A 228 -18.64 11.05 15.39
N VAL A 229 -18.87 10.28 16.45
CA VAL A 229 -18.76 8.82 16.46
C VAL A 229 -20.16 8.24 16.67
N GLY A 230 -20.65 7.45 15.71
CA GLY A 230 -21.94 6.78 15.74
C GLY A 230 -21.85 5.27 15.54
N GLN A 231 -22.97 4.56 15.65
CA GLN A 231 -23.02 3.11 15.43
C GLN A 231 -23.74 2.74 14.14
N ASN A 232 -25.03 3.05 14.07
CA ASN A 232 -25.87 2.64 12.96
C ASN A 232 -26.11 3.80 11.99
N ILE A 233 -25.65 3.69 10.74
CA ILE A 233 -25.90 4.71 9.73
C ILE A 233 -27.40 4.94 9.49
N PHE A 234 -28.24 3.91 9.57
CA PHE A 234 -29.69 4.04 9.37
C PHE A 234 -30.39 4.91 10.42
N SER A 235 -29.72 5.19 11.55
CA SER A 235 -30.18 6.15 12.56
C SER A 235 -30.00 7.61 12.14
N VAL A 236 -29.17 7.88 11.13
CA VAL A 236 -28.93 9.22 10.60
C VAL A 236 -30.11 9.64 9.74
N LYS A 237 -30.75 10.76 10.08
CA LYS A 237 -31.92 11.32 9.36
C LYS A 237 -31.65 12.69 8.75
N ASN A 238 -30.38 13.10 8.71
CA ASN A 238 -29.93 14.37 8.17
C ASN A 238 -29.89 14.29 6.63
N TRP A 239 -31.06 14.32 6.00
CA TRP A 239 -31.21 14.20 4.55
C TRP A 239 -30.57 15.37 3.80
N ASN A 240 -29.91 15.09 2.68
CA ASN A 240 -29.28 16.09 1.80
C ASN A 240 -28.25 17.00 2.49
N GLN A 241 -27.37 16.42 3.32
CA GLN A 241 -26.43 17.16 4.14
C GLN A 241 -24.96 16.80 3.90
N TYR A 242 -24.65 15.63 3.37
CA TYR A 242 -23.28 15.17 3.21
C TYR A 242 -22.74 15.48 1.81
N ASP A 243 -21.48 15.93 1.74
CA ASP A 243 -20.74 16.12 0.50
C ASP A 243 -20.19 14.77 0.00
N CYS A 244 -19.70 13.94 0.91
CA CYS A 244 -19.23 12.60 0.61
C CYS A 244 -19.64 11.60 1.71
N ILE A 245 -20.04 10.41 1.29
CA ILE A 245 -20.19 9.25 2.17
C ILE A 245 -19.32 8.14 1.59
N TYR A 246 -18.45 7.55 2.40
CA TYR A 246 -17.51 6.55 1.93
C TYR A 246 -17.43 5.32 2.82
N SER A 247 -16.95 4.22 2.24
CA SER A 247 -16.72 2.95 2.94
C SER A 247 -15.49 2.25 2.34
N SER A 248 -14.69 1.58 3.15
CA SER A 248 -13.53 0.81 2.69
C SER A 248 -13.52 -0.59 3.30
N ASN A 249 -13.69 -1.61 2.47
CA ASN A 249 -13.79 -3.02 2.85
C ASN A 249 -14.89 -3.28 3.92
N VAL A 250 -16.11 -2.87 3.59
CA VAL A 250 -17.28 -2.94 4.48
C VAL A 250 -18.49 -3.55 3.76
N MET A 251 -18.77 -3.09 2.54
CA MET A 251 -19.99 -3.46 1.82
C MET A 251 -20.07 -4.96 1.49
N GLU A 252 -18.94 -5.65 1.44
CA GLU A 252 -18.82 -7.11 1.25
C GLU A 252 -19.25 -7.95 2.46
N HIS A 253 -19.47 -7.33 3.62
CA HIS A 253 -19.99 -7.98 4.81
C HIS A 253 -21.51 -7.81 4.95
N ILE A 254 -22.14 -6.99 4.09
CA ILE A 254 -23.53 -6.59 4.22
C ILE A 254 -24.39 -7.36 3.21
N PRO A 255 -25.28 -8.27 3.65
CA PRO A 255 -26.14 -9.03 2.75
C PRO A 255 -26.94 -8.13 1.80
N ASP A 256 -27.59 -7.09 2.34
CA ASP A 256 -28.29 -6.04 1.61
C ASP A 256 -27.49 -4.73 1.58
N ASP A 257 -26.36 -4.76 0.88
CA ASP A 257 -25.54 -3.57 0.60
C ASP A 257 -26.30 -2.49 -0.18
N THR A 258 -27.35 -2.86 -0.92
CA THR A 258 -28.19 -1.93 -1.68
C THR A 258 -29.07 -1.04 -0.78
N ALA A 259 -29.53 -1.53 0.37
CA ALA A 259 -30.20 -0.69 1.36
C ALA A 259 -29.26 0.40 1.92
N VAL A 260 -27.99 0.06 2.17
CA VAL A 260 -26.97 1.01 2.63
C VAL A 260 -26.68 2.06 1.55
N LEU A 261 -26.55 1.64 0.29
CA LEU A 261 -26.40 2.55 -0.85
C LEU A 261 -27.57 3.54 -0.94
N ASN A 262 -28.81 3.04 -0.97
CA ASN A 262 -30.01 3.89 -1.07
C ASN A 262 -30.12 4.87 0.11
N HIS A 263 -29.85 4.39 1.33
CA HIS A 263 -29.85 5.25 2.50
C HIS A 263 -28.77 6.34 2.42
N SER A 264 -27.56 5.99 2.01
CA SER A 264 -26.46 6.94 1.81
C SER A 264 -26.79 7.99 0.75
N LEU A 265 -27.37 7.58 -0.38
CA LEU A 265 -27.82 8.50 -1.43
C LEU A 265 -28.89 9.49 -0.94
N LYS A 266 -29.76 9.12 0.01
CA LYS A 266 -30.71 10.07 0.62
C LYS A 266 -30.02 11.10 1.51
N LEU A 267 -28.96 10.71 2.21
CA LEU A 267 -28.17 11.58 3.07
C LEU A 267 -27.29 12.57 2.28
N LEU A 268 -26.86 12.20 1.07
CA LEU A 268 -26.03 13.05 0.22
C LEU A 268 -26.76 14.29 -0.31
N LYS A 269 -26.06 15.43 -0.37
CA LYS A 269 -26.50 16.61 -1.13
C LYS A 269 -26.60 16.28 -2.62
N LYS A 270 -27.35 17.09 -3.36
CA LYS A 270 -27.26 17.10 -4.83
C LYS A 270 -25.81 17.40 -5.22
N GLY A 271 -25.22 16.55 -6.06
CA GLY A 271 -23.83 16.63 -6.46
C GLY A 271 -22.83 15.97 -5.49
N GLY A 272 -23.29 15.45 -4.35
CA GLY A 272 -22.44 14.70 -3.42
C GLY A 272 -22.10 13.29 -3.92
N PHE A 273 -21.09 12.69 -3.30
CA PHE A 273 -20.48 11.45 -3.75
C PHE A 273 -20.69 10.30 -2.76
N PHE A 274 -20.98 9.11 -3.30
CA PHE A 274 -20.80 7.86 -2.56
C PHE A 274 -19.59 7.13 -3.14
N VAL A 275 -18.61 6.82 -2.27
CA VAL A 275 -17.34 6.19 -2.66
C VAL A 275 -17.20 4.88 -1.89
N SER A 276 -17.04 3.76 -2.60
CA SER A 276 -16.84 2.47 -1.98
C SER A 276 -15.62 1.77 -2.55
N VAL A 277 -14.69 1.42 -1.66
CA VAL A 277 -13.57 0.53 -1.95
C VAL A 277 -13.94 -0.86 -1.45
N VAL A 278 -13.98 -1.82 -2.37
CA VAL A 278 -14.45 -3.19 -2.09
C VAL A 278 -13.49 -4.23 -2.66
N PRO A 279 -13.35 -5.41 -2.04
CA PRO A 279 -12.56 -6.50 -2.60
C PRO A 279 -13.22 -6.98 -3.88
N ALA A 280 -12.41 -7.23 -4.90
CA ALA A 280 -12.88 -7.49 -6.25
C ALA A 280 -12.55 -8.91 -6.72
N LEU A 281 -13.21 -9.28 -7.83
CA LEU A 281 -13.05 -10.54 -8.55
C LEU A 281 -13.46 -11.78 -7.74
N PRO A 282 -14.64 -12.36 -8.01
CA PRO A 282 -15.11 -13.58 -7.34
C PRO A 282 -14.13 -14.76 -7.41
N ILE A 283 -13.30 -14.85 -8.45
CA ILE A 283 -12.27 -15.90 -8.57
C ILE A 283 -11.20 -15.83 -7.46
N LEU A 284 -10.98 -14.64 -6.87
CA LEU A 284 -10.07 -14.44 -5.75
C LEU A 284 -10.69 -14.82 -4.40
N TYR A 285 -11.99 -15.13 -4.35
CA TYR A 285 -12.67 -15.48 -3.11
C TYR A 285 -12.08 -16.78 -2.55
N SER A 286 -11.67 -16.73 -1.29
CA SER A 286 -10.87 -17.75 -0.61
C SER A 286 -11.48 -18.18 0.72
N SER A 287 -10.88 -19.17 1.37
CA SER A 287 -11.24 -19.58 2.73
C SER A 287 -11.02 -18.45 3.73
N PHE A 288 -10.00 -17.62 3.50
CA PHE A 288 -9.73 -16.42 4.28
C PHE A 288 -10.87 -15.40 4.20
N ASP A 289 -11.37 -15.10 2.99
CA ASP A 289 -12.53 -14.19 2.81
C ASP A 289 -13.72 -14.66 3.66
N LYS A 290 -14.06 -15.95 3.58
CA LYS A 290 -15.13 -16.53 4.38
C LYS A 290 -14.86 -16.42 5.89
N LYS A 291 -13.61 -16.62 6.31
CA LYS A 291 -13.18 -16.56 7.72
C LYS A 291 -13.40 -15.18 8.32
N ILE A 292 -13.04 -14.12 7.59
CA ILE A 292 -13.22 -12.74 8.04
C ILE A 292 -14.65 -12.23 7.83
N GLY A 293 -15.57 -13.06 7.32
CA GLY A 293 -16.99 -12.73 7.18
C GLY A 293 -17.33 -12.01 5.88
N HIS A 294 -16.47 -12.03 4.86
CA HIS A 294 -16.89 -11.63 3.53
C HIS A 294 -17.97 -12.59 3.04
N ILE A 295 -19.01 -12.05 2.41
CA ILE A 295 -20.05 -12.85 1.75
C ILE A 295 -19.88 -12.82 0.23
N ARG A 296 -19.09 -11.88 -0.29
CA ARG A 296 -18.86 -11.68 -1.72
C ARG A 296 -17.54 -10.95 -2.00
N ARG A 297 -17.05 -11.08 -3.22
CA ARG A 297 -16.11 -10.15 -3.86
C ARG A 297 -16.80 -9.53 -5.06
N TYR A 298 -16.65 -8.22 -5.23
CA TYR A 298 -17.42 -7.45 -6.19
C TYR A 298 -16.96 -7.67 -7.63
N SER A 299 -17.93 -7.56 -8.52
CA SER A 299 -17.76 -7.70 -9.96
C SER A 299 -18.69 -6.74 -10.70
N ARG A 300 -18.60 -6.73 -12.04
CA ARG A 300 -19.51 -5.93 -12.88
C ARG A 300 -20.99 -6.32 -12.72
N THR A 301 -21.32 -7.53 -12.28
CA THR A 301 -22.71 -7.92 -12.03
C THR A 301 -23.26 -7.27 -10.76
N ASP A 302 -22.43 -7.04 -9.74
CA ASP A 302 -22.83 -6.34 -8.52
C ASP A 302 -23.12 -4.86 -8.79
N ILE A 303 -22.38 -4.24 -9.70
CA ILE A 303 -22.66 -2.87 -10.18
C ILE A 303 -24.06 -2.79 -10.80
N LYS A 304 -24.41 -3.75 -11.68
CA LYS A 304 -25.75 -3.81 -12.28
C LYS A 304 -26.84 -4.06 -11.23
N ARG A 305 -26.55 -4.86 -10.20
CA ARG A 305 -27.44 -5.07 -9.05
C ARG A 305 -27.69 -3.74 -8.33
N TRP A 306 -26.65 -2.98 -8.04
CA TRP A 306 -26.78 -1.65 -7.42
C TRP A 306 -27.61 -0.70 -8.27
N GLU A 307 -27.35 -0.62 -9.58
CA GLU A 307 -28.13 0.21 -10.52
C GLU A 307 -29.62 -0.16 -10.52
N SER A 308 -29.92 -1.46 -10.49
CA SER A 308 -31.30 -1.96 -10.54
C SER A 308 -32.06 -1.81 -9.21
N ALA A 309 -31.32 -1.70 -8.09
CA ALA A 309 -31.89 -1.59 -6.75
C ALA A 309 -32.11 -0.15 -6.27
N LEU A 310 -31.80 0.85 -7.10
CA LEU A 310 -32.00 2.26 -6.74
C LEU A 310 -33.49 2.59 -6.59
N GLU A 311 -33.81 3.34 -5.55
CA GLU A 311 -35.17 3.89 -5.39
C GLU A 311 -35.51 4.86 -6.53
N LYS A 312 -36.78 4.86 -6.97
CA LYS A 312 -37.24 5.59 -8.17
C LYS A 312 -36.94 7.11 -8.17
N ASN A 313 -36.84 7.71 -7.00
CA ASN A 313 -36.57 9.14 -6.80
C ASN A 313 -35.07 9.47 -6.71
N LEU A 314 -34.19 8.47 -6.69
CA LEU A 314 -32.75 8.66 -6.66
C LEU A 314 -32.18 8.60 -8.08
N LYS A 315 -31.41 9.63 -8.44
CA LYS A 315 -30.67 9.70 -9.70
C LYS A 315 -29.19 9.74 -9.40
N ILE A 316 -28.42 8.92 -10.09
CA ILE A 316 -26.97 8.85 -9.94
C ILE A 316 -26.26 8.96 -11.28
N LYS A 317 -25.01 9.40 -11.24
CA LYS A 317 -24.04 9.28 -12.34
C LYS A 317 -22.83 8.51 -11.83
N TRP A 318 -22.47 7.43 -12.51
CA TRP A 318 -21.20 6.75 -12.27
C TRP A 318 -20.04 7.63 -12.74
N LEU A 319 -19.05 7.81 -11.86
CA LEU A 319 -17.80 8.48 -12.18
C LEU A 319 -16.66 7.47 -12.32
N GLU A 320 -16.66 6.43 -11.48
CA GLU A 320 -15.59 5.43 -11.48
C GLU A 320 -16.10 4.02 -11.17
N LYS A 321 -15.58 3.06 -11.92
CA LYS A 321 -15.88 1.61 -11.86
C LYS A 321 -14.63 0.80 -12.23
N SER A 322 -13.52 1.08 -11.57
CA SER A 322 -12.18 0.59 -11.95
C SER A 322 -11.68 -0.44 -10.95
N TYR A 323 -10.96 -1.43 -11.46
CA TYR A 323 -10.14 -2.32 -10.63
C TYR A 323 -8.83 -1.64 -10.31
N PHE A 324 -8.25 -1.96 -9.16
CA PHE A 324 -6.93 -1.48 -8.77
C PHE A 324 -6.18 -2.54 -7.97
N ASN A 325 -4.88 -2.33 -7.76
CA ASN A 325 -3.98 -3.30 -7.12
C ASN A 325 -3.88 -4.65 -7.89
N PRO A 326 -3.42 -4.65 -9.15
CA PRO A 326 -3.26 -5.87 -9.95
C PRO A 326 -2.18 -6.81 -9.41
N ILE A 327 -1.08 -6.28 -8.88
CA ILE A 327 0.00 -7.07 -8.27
C ILE A 327 -0.51 -7.79 -7.01
N GLY A 328 -1.29 -7.08 -6.19
CA GLY A 328 -1.97 -7.68 -5.04
C GLY A 328 -2.96 -8.77 -5.44
N ALA A 329 -3.68 -8.64 -6.58
CA ALA A 329 -4.55 -9.72 -7.07
C ALA A 329 -3.77 -10.99 -7.38
N ILE A 330 -2.61 -10.87 -8.04
CA ILE A 330 -1.73 -12.01 -8.35
C ILE A 330 -1.22 -12.64 -7.05
N GLY A 331 -0.70 -11.81 -6.13
CA GLY A 331 -0.23 -12.28 -4.83
C GLY A 331 -1.32 -12.99 -4.02
N TRP A 332 -2.53 -12.42 -4.02
CA TRP A 332 -3.70 -12.99 -3.36
C TRP A 332 -4.13 -14.32 -3.96
N PHE A 333 -4.15 -14.42 -5.29
CA PHE A 333 -4.45 -15.67 -5.98
C PHE A 333 -3.46 -16.77 -5.59
N VAL A 334 -2.16 -16.47 -5.58
CA VAL A 334 -1.15 -17.46 -5.19
C VAL A 334 -1.28 -17.84 -3.70
N LYS A 335 -1.30 -16.85 -2.80
CA LYS A 335 -1.23 -17.11 -1.36
C LYS A 335 -2.55 -17.61 -0.77
N MET A 336 -3.64 -16.91 -1.04
CA MET A 336 -4.93 -17.18 -0.39
C MET A 336 -5.73 -18.24 -1.15
N LYS A 337 -5.68 -18.24 -2.49
CA LYS A 337 -6.46 -19.17 -3.31
C LYS A 337 -5.71 -20.49 -3.57
N LEU A 338 -4.49 -20.43 -4.10
CA LEU A 338 -3.73 -21.62 -4.48
C LEU A 338 -3.08 -22.31 -3.27
N MET A 339 -2.42 -21.55 -2.39
CA MET A 339 -1.77 -22.09 -1.18
C MET A 339 -2.71 -22.22 0.02
N ASN A 340 -3.96 -21.75 -0.09
CA ASN A 340 -4.98 -21.80 0.96
C ASN A 340 -4.51 -21.23 2.31
N GLN A 341 -3.74 -20.14 2.27
CA GLN A 341 -3.30 -19.44 3.46
C GLN A 341 -4.52 -18.92 4.25
N LYS A 342 -4.54 -19.15 5.57
CA LYS A 342 -5.71 -18.88 6.44
C LYS A 342 -5.71 -17.52 7.14
N ALA A 343 -4.64 -16.74 7.00
CA ALA A 343 -4.46 -15.43 7.62
C ALA A 343 -3.45 -14.60 6.81
N ILE A 344 -3.60 -13.27 6.81
CA ILE A 344 -2.59 -12.38 6.24
C ILE A 344 -1.42 -12.32 7.21
N LYS A 345 -0.23 -12.76 6.78
CA LYS A 345 0.98 -12.63 7.61
C LYS A 345 1.46 -11.19 7.59
N LYS A 346 1.96 -10.69 8.72
CA LYS A 346 2.61 -9.37 8.83
C LYS A 346 3.64 -9.11 7.74
N GLN A 347 4.49 -10.10 7.46
CA GLN A 347 5.49 -10.00 6.39
C GLN A 347 4.86 -9.79 5.00
N ASP A 348 3.78 -10.50 4.66
CA ASP A 348 3.11 -10.34 3.36
C ASP A 348 2.52 -8.91 3.23
N ALA A 349 1.89 -8.40 4.30
CA ALA A 349 1.34 -7.05 4.33
C ALA A 349 2.43 -5.97 4.20
N MET A 350 3.55 -6.14 4.90
CA MET A 350 4.65 -5.18 4.88
C MET A 350 5.43 -5.20 3.56
N ILE A 351 5.57 -6.35 2.91
CA ILE A 351 6.10 -6.44 1.53
C ILE A 351 5.20 -5.62 0.60
N MET A 352 3.89 -5.81 0.66
CA MET A 352 2.96 -5.03 -0.16
C MET A 352 3.09 -3.53 0.14
N ASN A 353 3.11 -3.14 1.42
CA ASN A 353 3.31 -1.76 1.86
C ASN A 353 4.58 -1.12 1.27
N SER A 354 5.66 -1.89 1.15
CA SER A 354 6.94 -1.46 0.59
C SER A 354 6.89 -1.35 -0.95
N LEU A 355 6.12 -2.21 -1.61
CA LEU A 355 6.00 -2.25 -3.06
C LEU A 355 5.14 -1.13 -3.63
N ILE A 356 4.11 -0.68 -2.90
CA ILE A 356 3.10 0.29 -3.37
C ILE A 356 3.68 1.50 -4.10
N PRO A 357 4.73 2.18 -3.61
CA PRO A 357 5.27 3.34 -4.31
C PRO A 357 5.75 3.05 -5.75
N PHE A 358 6.12 1.81 -6.05
CA PHE A 358 6.56 1.37 -7.37
C PHE A 358 5.44 0.83 -8.25
N ILE A 359 4.30 0.44 -7.67
CA ILE A 359 3.23 -0.28 -8.39
C ILE A 359 1.89 0.46 -8.39
N ALA A 360 1.71 1.49 -7.56
CA ALA A 360 0.47 2.26 -7.47
C ALA A 360 0.07 2.91 -8.81
N TRP A 361 1.06 3.24 -9.66
CA TRP A 361 0.80 3.80 -10.98
C TRP A 361 0.09 2.82 -11.92
N LEU A 362 0.14 1.51 -11.65
CA LEU A 362 -0.59 0.50 -12.43
C LEU A 362 -2.10 0.67 -12.33
N ASP A 363 -2.60 1.34 -11.29
CA ASP A 363 -4.02 1.64 -11.13
C ASP A 363 -4.56 2.61 -12.20
N TYR A 364 -3.69 3.39 -12.83
CA TYR A 364 -4.07 4.28 -13.94
C TYR A 364 -4.18 3.54 -15.28
N LEU A 365 -3.70 2.30 -15.33
CA LEU A 365 -3.87 1.45 -16.51
C LEU A 365 -5.27 0.81 -16.47
N PRO A 366 -5.98 0.71 -17.61
CA PRO A 366 -7.31 0.13 -17.67
C PRO A 366 -7.27 -1.40 -17.63
N LEU A 367 -6.63 -1.97 -16.61
CA LEU A 367 -6.49 -3.41 -16.45
C LEU A 367 -7.84 -4.04 -16.10
N PRO A 368 -8.20 -5.19 -16.70
CA PRO A 368 -9.48 -5.82 -16.47
C PRO A 368 -9.56 -6.57 -15.11
N PHE A 369 -8.54 -6.42 -14.26
CA PHE A 369 -8.41 -7.15 -12.99
C PHE A 369 -7.68 -6.30 -11.94
N GLY A 370 -7.93 -6.62 -10.67
CA GLY A 370 -7.32 -5.99 -9.51
C GLY A 370 -7.81 -6.67 -8.23
N GLN A 371 -7.07 -6.54 -7.13
CA GLN A 371 -7.44 -7.15 -5.85
C GLN A 371 -8.73 -6.53 -5.31
N SER A 372 -8.92 -5.25 -5.62
CA SER A 372 -10.02 -4.42 -5.17
C SER A 372 -10.58 -3.60 -6.34
N MET A 373 -11.77 -3.03 -6.12
CA MET A 373 -12.47 -2.16 -7.05
C MET A 373 -12.89 -0.90 -6.31
N ILE A 374 -12.79 0.24 -6.99
CA ILE A 374 -13.38 1.50 -6.55
C ILE A 374 -14.67 1.75 -7.31
N LEU A 375 -15.71 2.10 -6.55
CA LEU A 375 -17.04 2.45 -7.02
C LEU A 375 -17.34 3.87 -6.59
N VAL A 376 -17.49 4.78 -7.55
CA VAL A 376 -17.82 6.18 -7.29
C VAL A 376 -19.09 6.55 -8.03
N VAL A 377 -20.10 6.97 -7.25
CA VAL A 377 -21.35 7.51 -7.79
C VAL A 377 -21.58 8.92 -7.28
N LYS A 378 -22.07 9.78 -8.17
CA LYS A 378 -22.48 11.14 -7.85
C LYS A 378 -24.01 11.22 -7.86
N LYS A 379 -24.62 11.76 -6.81
CA LYS A 379 -26.05 12.06 -6.79
C LYS A 379 -26.37 13.25 -7.71
N ILE A 380 -27.37 13.12 -8.58
CA ILE A 380 -27.77 14.18 -9.53
C ILE A 380 -29.06 14.87 -9.10
#